data_AF-A0A7Y5QNL3-F1
#
_entry.id   AF-A0A7Y5QNL3-F1
#
_cell.length_a   1.000
_cell.length_b   1.000
_cell.length_c   1.000
_cell.angle_alpha   90.00
_cell.angle_beta   90.00
_cell.angle_gamma   90.00
#
_symmetry.space_group_name_H-M   'P 1'
#
loop_
_entity.id
_entity.type
_entity.pdbx_description
1 polymer ?
#
loop_
_entity_poly.entity_id
_entity_poly.type
_entity_poly.pdbx_seq_one_letter_code
_entity_poly.pdbx_strand_id
1 'polypeptide(L)'
;MRTTTILLLTAALLPAVAQAQGRGRAGDAGQVRQVAPAPERAIRRDIPITNAIRRALAAGTRDSTGRPGRNYWQLRTDYTIEARIDPATQTITGSETVVVHNTSPEPLTEIRLRLDHNIYRPTVPRGLSTPAETTEGMVITKLAVNGEAVDLAAPPPAQGRGAGGGQPPA
;
A
#
# COMPACT_ATOMS: atom_id res chain seq x y z
N MET A 1 -12.56 62.14 14.50
CA MET A 1 -14.02 62.32 14.68
C MET A 1 -14.71 61.97 13.37
N ARG A 2 -15.59 60.95 13.36
CA ARG A 2 -16.51 60.49 12.28
C ARG A 2 -17.00 59.09 12.69
N THR A 3 -17.95 59.00 13.63
CA THR A 3 -19.43 58.98 13.48
C THR A 3 -19.94 57.69 12.83
N THR A 4 -20.39 56.78 13.71
CA THR A 4 -21.08 55.50 13.44
C THR A 4 -22.59 55.74 13.50
N THR A 5 -23.35 55.27 12.51
CA THR A 5 -24.81 55.38 12.47
C THR A 5 -25.43 53.99 12.55
N ILE A 6 -26.24 53.77 13.59
CA ILE A 6 -27.07 52.58 13.82
C ILE A 6 -28.49 52.95 13.40
N LEU A 7 -29.14 52.11 12.59
CA LEU A 7 -30.55 52.26 12.24
C LEU A 7 -31.39 51.23 13.01
N LEU A 8 -32.38 51.75 13.73
CA LEU A 8 -33.30 51.03 14.60
C LEU A 8 -34.48 50.46 13.80
N LEU A 9 -34.88 49.26 14.18
CA LEU A 9 -36.00 48.48 13.68
C LEU A 9 -37.30 48.91 14.37
N THR A 10 -38.39 49.14 13.62
CA THR A 10 -39.75 49.20 14.17
C THR A 10 -40.68 48.33 13.33
N ALA A 11 -41.33 47.38 14.01
CA ALA A 11 -42.35 46.50 13.46
C ALA A 11 -43.74 47.05 13.78
N ALA A 12 -44.68 46.96 12.84
CA ALA A 12 -46.10 47.12 13.08
C ALA A 12 -46.85 45.99 12.35
N LEU A 13 -47.66 45.26 13.10
CA LEU A 13 -48.44 44.10 12.67
C LEU A 13 -49.93 44.49 12.70
N LEU A 14 -50.66 44.27 11.60
CA LEU A 14 -52.13 44.18 11.60
C LEU A 14 -52.60 43.11 10.60
N PRO A 15 -53.63 42.32 10.92
CA PRO A 15 -54.07 41.17 10.12
C PRO A 15 -55.18 41.54 9.11
N ALA A 16 -55.31 40.77 8.04
CA ALA A 16 -56.50 40.81 7.19
C ALA A 16 -56.87 39.41 6.67
N VAL A 17 -58.19 39.22 6.60
CA VAL A 17 -58.95 37.97 6.58
C VAL A 17 -59.05 37.33 5.19
N ALA A 18 -59.33 36.03 5.19
CA ALA A 18 -59.39 35.08 4.08
C ALA A 18 -60.30 35.43 2.88
N GLN A 19 -59.90 34.90 1.72
CA GLN A 19 -60.79 34.54 0.62
C GLN A 19 -60.40 33.13 0.12
N ALA A 20 -61.35 32.21 0.15
CA ALA A 20 -61.22 30.85 -0.38
C ALA A 20 -62.04 30.72 -1.67
N GLN A 21 -61.40 30.55 -2.82
CA GLN A 21 -61.94 30.05 -4.10
C GLN A 21 -60.71 29.58 -4.91
N GLY A 22 -60.61 28.48 -5.65
CA GLY A 22 -61.52 27.46 -6.16
C GLY A 22 -60.69 26.56 -7.09
N ARG A 23 -61.20 25.37 -7.38
CA ARG A 23 -60.56 24.22 -8.07
C ARG A 23 -59.69 24.53 -9.31
N GLY A 24 -58.59 23.77 -9.41
CA GLY A 24 -57.97 23.39 -10.68
C GLY A 24 -56.98 22.24 -10.47
N ARG A 25 -57.38 21.01 -10.84
CA ARG A 25 -56.45 19.88 -10.99
C ARG A 25 -55.62 20.15 -12.26
N ALA A 26 -54.48 20.81 -12.10
CA ALA A 26 -53.47 20.87 -13.16
C ALA A 26 -52.67 19.56 -13.10
N GLY A 27 -52.56 18.85 -14.22
CA GLY A 27 -51.85 17.60 -14.32
C GLY A 27 -50.42 17.72 -13.79
N ASP A 28 -49.96 16.67 -13.12
CA ASP A 28 -48.55 16.46 -12.81
C ASP A 28 -47.80 16.19 -14.11
N ALA A 29 -47.59 17.25 -14.89
CA ALA A 29 -46.59 17.26 -15.93
C ALA A 29 -45.25 17.24 -15.20
N GLY A 30 -44.74 16.02 -14.96
CA GLY A 30 -43.48 15.78 -14.31
C GLY A 30 -42.43 16.75 -14.84
N GLN A 31 -42.01 17.68 -13.98
CA GLN A 31 -40.96 18.62 -14.34
C GLN A 31 -39.69 17.81 -14.55
N VAL A 32 -39.31 17.62 -15.81
CA VAL A 32 -38.02 17.05 -16.17
C VAL A 32 -36.97 18.02 -15.64
N ARG A 33 -36.41 17.71 -14.47
CA ARG A 33 -35.37 18.51 -13.84
C ARG A 33 -34.21 18.54 -14.81
N GLN A 34 -33.98 19.68 -15.46
CA GLN A 34 -32.84 19.87 -16.35
C GLN A 34 -31.59 19.59 -15.52
N VAL A 35 -30.94 18.45 -15.78
CA VAL A 35 -29.64 18.14 -15.20
C VAL A 35 -28.66 19.09 -15.87
N ALA A 36 -28.12 20.03 -15.10
CA ALA A 36 -27.07 20.92 -15.58
C ALA A 36 -25.96 20.06 -16.22
N PRO A 37 -25.41 20.45 -17.37
CA PRO A 37 -24.35 19.68 -18.01
C PRO A 37 -23.21 19.50 -17.01
N ALA A 38 -22.73 18.26 -16.88
CA ALA A 38 -21.62 17.96 -15.98
C ALA A 38 -20.43 18.85 -16.35
N PRO A 39 -19.71 19.44 -15.37
CA PRO A 39 -18.57 20.28 -15.66
C PRO A 39 -17.55 19.51 -16.49
N GLU A 40 -16.95 20.19 -17.46
CA GLU A 40 -15.94 19.59 -18.32
C GLU A 40 -14.81 19.03 -17.47
N ARG A 41 -14.51 17.74 -17.67
CA ARG A 41 -13.47 17.05 -16.91
C ARG A 41 -12.13 17.69 -17.23
N ALA A 42 -11.44 18.19 -16.20
CA ALA A 42 -10.09 18.72 -16.36
C ALA A 42 -9.15 17.62 -16.89
N ILE A 43 -8.77 17.72 -18.17
CA ILE A 43 -7.78 16.84 -18.77
C ILE A 43 -6.39 17.37 -18.38
N ARG A 44 -5.67 16.62 -17.55
CA ARG A 44 -4.28 16.90 -17.20
C ARG A 44 -3.41 16.63 -18.43
N ARG A 45 -2.79 17.68 -18.97
CA ARG A 45 -1.92 17.60 -20.15
C ARG A 45 -0.46 17.34 -19.81
N ASP A 46 -0.10 17.50 -18.55
CA ASP A 46 1.25 17.33 -18.01
C ASP A 46 1.28 16.22 -16.93
N ILE A 47 2.41 15.52 -16.89
CA ILE A 47 2.69 14.53 -15.85
C ILE A 47 3.47 15.24 -14.75
N PRO A 48 2.88 15.43 -13.55
CA PRO A 48 3.56 16.14 -12.48
C PRO A 48 4.74 15.33 -11.96
N ILE A 49 5.91 15.97 -11.87
CA ILE A 49 7.06 15.36 -11.21
C ILE A 49 6.77 15.26 -9.71
N THR A 50 6.72 14.04 -9.19
CA THR A 50 6.48 13.77 -7.77
C THR A 50 7.75 13.99 -6.94
N ASN A 51 7.60 14.12 -5.62
CA ASN A 51 8.75 14.18 -4.71
C ASN A 51 9.65 12.95 -4.83
N ALA A 52 9.08 11.77 -5.10
CA ALA A 52 9.85 10.55 -5.31
C ALA A 52 10.77 10.63 -6.54
N ILE A 53 10.26 11.17 -7.66
CA ILE A 53 11.04 11.37 -8.88
C ILE A 53 12.14 12.41 -8.65
N ARG A 54 11.82 13.54 -8.00
CA ARG A 54 12.82 14.57 -7.64
C ARG A 54 13.98 13.99 -6.82
N ARG A 55 13.67 13.18 -5.79
CA ARG A 55 14.69 12.52 -4.96
C ARG A 55 15.54 11.54 -5.77
N ALA A 56 14.94 10.76 -6.66
CA ALA A 56 15.68 9.79 -7.48
C ALA A 56 16.66 10.48 -8.45
N LEU A 57 16.25 11.58 -9.08
CA LEU A 57 17.10 12.41 -9.94
C LEU A 57 18.23 13.06 -9.14
N ALA A 58 17.92 13.68 -8.00
CA ALA A 58 18.90 14.32 -7.13
C ALA A 58 19.92 13.31 -6.57
N ALA A 59 19.47 12.12 -6.18
CA ALA A 59 20.32 11.03 -5.72
C ALA A 59 21.10 10.36 -6.86
N GLY A 60 20.84 10.69 -8.13
CA GLY A 60 21.50 10.10 -9.30
C GLY A 60 21.21 8.60 -9.48
N THR A 61 20.14 8.09 -8.89
CA THR A 61 19.71 6.68 -9.03
C THR A 61 18.84 6.46 -10.27
N ARG A 62 18.29 7.55 -10.84
CA ARG A 62 17.57 7.55 -12.12
C ARG A 62 17.98 8.78 -12.94
N ASP A 63 17.90 8.66 -14.26
CA ASP A 63 18.03 9.80 -15.18
C ASP A 63 16.64 10.34 -15.62
N SER A 64 16.64 11.41 -16.43
CA SER A 64 15.41 12.02 -16.96
C SER A 64 14.65 11.12 -17.95
N THR A 65 15.29 10.07 -18.47
CA THR A 65 14.67 9.06 -19.33
C THR A 65 14.08 7.88 -18.55
N GLY A 66 14.34 7.82 -17.24
CA GLY A 66 13.91 6.74 -16.35
C GLY A 66 14.89 5.56 -16.29
N ARG A 67 16.03 5.62 -16.98
CA ARG A 67 17.06 4.59 -16.91
C ARG A 67 17.77 4.62 -15.56
N PRO A 68 18.31 3.48 -15.11
CA PRO A 68 19.26 3.44 -14.01
C PRO A 68 20.37 4.48 -14.15
N GLY A 69 20.49 5.36 -13.14
CA GLY A 69 21.57 6.33 -13.08
C GLY A 69 22.86 5.71 -12.53
N ARG A 70 23.94 6.50 -12.48
CA ARG A 70 25.26 6.04 -12.01
C ARG A 70 25.27 5.48 -10.58
N ASN A 71 24.37 5.97 -9.72
CA ASN A 71 24.29 5.56 -8.31
C ASN A 71 23.24 4.45 -8.10
N TYR A 72 22.66 3.93 -9.17
CA TYR A 72 21.72 2.81 -9.08
C TYR A 72 22.47 1.52 -8.76
N TRP A 73 21.95 0.75 -7.81
CA TRP A 73 22.51 -0.53 -7.39
C TRP A 73 21.44 -1.63 -7.47
N GLN A 74 21.90 -2.88 -7.59
CA GLN A 74 21.04 -4.06 -7.56
C GLN A 74 21.68 -5.11 -6.66
N LEU A 75 20.85 -5.78 -5.88
CA LEU A 75 21.28 -6.98 -5.15
C LEU A 75 21.36 -8.13 -6.16
N ARG A 76 22.45 -8.89 -6.14
CA ARG A 76 22.58 -10.14 -6.90
C ARG A 76 22.67 -11.31 -5.93
N THR A 77 22.07 -12.43 -6.28
CA THR A 77 22.10 -13.63 -5.45
C THR A 77 22.41 -14.85 -6.32
N ASP A 78 23.39 -15.64 -5.90
CA ASP A 78 23.72 -16.91 -6.53
C ASP A 78 23.20 -18.05 -5.65
N TYR A 79 22.58 -19.05 -6.30
CA TYR A 79 21.96 -20.18 -5.63
C TYR A 79 22.60 -21.48 -6.09
N THR A 80 23.00 -22.32 -5.15
CA THR A 80 23.36 -23.72 -5.39
C THR A 80 22.38 -24.59 -4.62
N ILE A 81 21.58 -25.38 -5.33
CA ILE A 81 20.51 -26.20 -4.75
C ILE A 81 20.76 -27.66 -5.11
N GLU A 82 20.87 -28.50 -4.09
CA GLU A 82 20.91 -29.95 -4.22
C GLU A 82 19.63 -30.53 -3.63
N ALA A 83 18.84 -31.24 -4.43
CA ALA A 83 17.56 -31.77 -3.99
C ALA A 83 17.33 -33.20 -4.47
N ARG A 84 16.64 -33.99 -3.64
CA ARG A 84 16.15 -35.33 -3.94
C ARG A 84 14.66 -35.40 -3.67
N ILE A 85 13.94 -36.03 -4.58
CA ILE A 85 12.53 -36.37 -4.43
C ILE A 85 12.42 -37.85 -4.05
N ASP A 86 11.60 -38.14 -3.04
CA ASP A 86 11.14 -39.48 -2.70
C ASP A 86 9.67 -39.63 -3.09
N PRO A 87 9.35 -40.35 -4.18
CA PRO A 87 7.96 -40.54 -4.61
C PRO A 87 7.13 -41.39 -3.66
N ALA A 88 7.75 -42.32 -2.91
CA ALA A 88 7.02 -43.21 -2.03
C ALA A 88 6.47 -42.47 -0.80
N THR A 89 7.21 -41.48 -0.31
CA THR A 89 6.82 -40.63 0.82
C THR A 89 6.37 -39.23 0.40
N GLN A 90 6.34 -38.93 -0.90
CA GLN A 90 6.03 -37.62 -1.48
C GLN A 90 6.84 -36.49 -0.84
N THR A 91 8.11 -36.75 -0.51
CA THR A 91 8.97 -35.83 0.24
C THR A 91 10.08 -35.28 -0.64
N ILE A 92 10.36 -33.99 -0.53
CA ILE A 92 11.53 -33.34 -1.13
C ILE A 92 12.52 -33.03 0.00
N THR A 93 13.77 -33.45 -0.15
CA THR A 93 14.86 -33.17 0.78
C THR A 93 16.02 -32.55 0.03
N GLY A 94 16.78 -31.67 0.67
CA GLY A 94 17.88 -31.01 -0.02
C GLY A 94 18.70 -30.09 0.86
N SER A 95 19.74 -29.54 0.25
CA SER A 95 20.57 -28.48 0.81
C SER A 95 20.64 -27.31 -0.18
N GLU A 96 20.75 -26.10 0.35
CA GLU A 96 20.83 -24.88 -0.45
C GLU A 96 21.94 -23.98 0.11
N THR A 97 22.77 -23.46 -0.78
CA THR A 97 23.73 -22.40 -0.48
C THR A 97 23.35 -21.14 -1.25
N VAL A 98 23.15 -20.05 -0.52
CA VAL A 98 22.77 -18.74 -1.05
C VAL A 98 23.92 -17.76 -0.84
N VAL A 99 24.46 -17.20 -1.93
CA VAL A 99 25.50 -16.17 -1.88
C VAL A 99 24.90 -14.83 -2.30
N VAL A 100 24.78 -13.91 -1.35
CA VAL A 100 24.24 -12.57 -1.60
C VAL A 100 25.37 -11.57 -1.85
N HIS A 101 25.30 -10.90 -3.00
CA HIS A 101 26.18 -9.82 -3.40
C HIS A 101 25.46 -8.49 -3.20
N ASN A 102 25.69 -7.88 -2.03
CA ASN A 102 25.17 -6.56 -1.72
C ASN A 102 26.10 -5.47 -2.28
N THR A 103 25.72 -4.85 -3.41
CA THR A 103 26.45 -3.70 -3.97
C THR A 103 25.83 -2.36 -3.56
N SER A 104 24.94 -2.36 -2.58
CA SER A 104 24.38 -1.11 -2.05
C SER A 104 25.41 -0.40 -1.17
N PRO A 105 25.27 0.92 -0.96
CA PRO A 105 26.13 1.67 -0.04
C PRO A 105 25.86 1.34 1.44
N GLU A 106 24.76 0.64 1.75
CA GLU A 106 24.32 0.35 3.12
C GLU A 106 24.56 -1.13 3.48
N PRO A 107 24.85 -1.44 4.76
CA PRO A 107 24.99 -2.82 5.20
C PRO A 107 23.65 -3.57 5.18
N LEU A 108 23.68 -4.85 4.77
CA LEU A 108 22.52 -5.73 4.83
C LEU A 108 22.42 -6.38 6.21
N THR A 109 21.50 -5.90 7.05
CA THR A 109 21.34 -6.33 8.44
C THR A 109 20.35 -7.45 8.65
N GLU A 110 19.43 -7.67 7.70
CA GLU A 110 18.38 -8.70 7.77
C GLU A 110 18.21 -9.36 6.40
N ILE A 111 18.05 -10.69 6.40
CA ILE A 111 17.62 -11.47 5.23
C ILE A 111 16.28 -12.10 5.55
N ARG A 112 15.28 -11.87 4.69
CA ARG A 112 13.96 -12.48 4.80
C ARG A 112 13.82 -13.56 3.75
N LEU A 113 13.64 -14.79 4.22
CA LEU A 113 13.40 -15.95 3.36
C LEU A 113 11.91 -16.18 3.19
N ARG A 114 11.49 -16.42 1.95
CA ARG A 114 10.12 -16.77 1.63
C ARG A 114 10.02 -18.29 1.48
N LEU A 115 9.24 -18.91 2.35
CA LEU A 115 9.05 -20.37 2.40
C LEU A 115 7.67 -20.71 1.84
N ASP A 116 7.54 -20.79 0.52
CA ASP A 116 6.23 -20.85 -0.14
C ASP A 116 5.38 -22.05 0.28
N HIS A 117 5.98 -23.21 0.50
CA HIS A 117 5.27 -24.42 0.93
C HIS A 117 4.66 -24.31 2.33
N ASN A 118 5.03 -23.29 3.12
CA ASN A 118 4.39 -23.07 4.42
C ASN A 118 2.92 -22.69 4.32
N ILE A 119 2.43 -22.31 3.13
CA ILE A 119 0.99 -22.08 2.89
C ILE A 119 0.15 -23.34 3.18
N TYR A 120 0.74 -24.54 3.08
CA TYR A 120 0.05 -25.82 3.27
C TYR A 120 0.02 -26.30 4.73
N ARG A 121 0.64 -25.55 5.66
CA ARG A 121 0.67 -25.90 7.09
C ARG A 121 -0.73 -25.85 7.72
N PRO A 122 -1.05 -26.71 8.70
CA PRO A 122 -2.36 -26.73 9.34
C PRO A 122 -2.73 -25.42 10.04
N THR A 123 -1.73 -24.69 10.53
CA THR A 123 -1.91 -23.45 11.30
C THR A 123 -2.17 -22.21 10.43
N VAL A 124 -2.10 -22.33 9.10
CA VAL A 124 -2.28 -21.19 8.19
C VAL A 124 -3.76 -21.08 7.82
N PRO A 125 -4.43 -19.95 8.12
CA PRO A 125 -5.81 -19.72 7.68
C PRO A 125 -5.88 -19.69 6.14
N ARG A 126 -6.78 -20.49 5.57
CA ARG A 126 -7.01 -20.57 4.12
C ARG A 126 -8.49 -20.39 3.80
N GLY A 127 -8.79 -19.86 2.62
CA GLY A 127 -10.16 -19.77 2.11
C GLY A 127 -10.73 -21.13 1.72
N LEU A 128 -12.06 -21.22 1.62
CA LEU A 128 -12.80 -22.46 1.36
C LEU A 128 -12.57 -23.06 -0.04
N SER A 129 -11.94 -22.33 -0.95
CA SER A 129 -11.79 -22.69 -2.37
C SER A 129 -10.50 -23.45 -2.71
N THR A 130 -9.62 -23.71 -1.74
CA THR A 130 -8.34 -24.41 -1.99
C THR A 130 -8.32 -25.76 -1.28
N PRO A 131 -8.84 -26.85 -1.88
CA PRO A 131 -8.54 -28.19 -1.40
C PRO A 131 -7.04 -28.40 -1.56
N ALA A 132 -6.33 -28.45 -0.44
CA ALA A 132 -4.91 -28.73 -0.41
C ALA A 132 -4.64 -29.70 0.72
N GLU A 133 -3.81 -30.69 0.44
CA GLU A 133 -3.28 -31.58 1.45
C GLU A 133 -2.55 -30.76 2.51
N THR A 134 -2.81 -31.10 3.76
CA THR A 134 -2.12 -30.46 4.87
C THR A 134 -0.75 -31.11 5.01
N THR A 135 0.30 -30.30 4.96
CA THR A 135 1.68 -30.76 5.11
C THR A 135 2.36 -30.03 6.27
N GLU A 136 3.53 -30.52 6.69
CA GLU A 136 4.36 -29.82 7.67
C GLU A 136 4.99 -28.52 7.12
N GLY A 137 4.87 -28.27 5.81
CA GLY A 137 5.51 -27.17 5.11
C GLY A 137 7.01 -27.40 4.92
N MET A 138 7.79 -26.32 4.85
CA MET A 138 9.25 -26.37 4.81
C MET A 138 9.81 -26.52 6.22
N VAL A 139 10.50 -27.63 6.47
CA VAL A 139 11.23 -27.88 7.71
C VAL A 139 12.70 -27.57 7.50
N ILE A 140 13.19 -26.52 8.14
CA ILE A 140 14.62 -26.17 8.14
C ILE A 140 15.28 -26.98 9.26
N THR A 141 16.18 -27.89 8.90
CA THR A 141 16.89 -28.75 9.85
C THR A 141 18.18 -28.11 10.35
N LYS A 142 18.83 -27.31 9.51
CA LYS A 142 20.06 -26.57 9.84
C LYS A 142 20.10 -25.28 9.03
N LEU A 143 20.52 -24.20 9.67
CA LEU A 143 20.81 -22.93 9.03
C LEU A 143 22.16 -22.41 9.54
N ALA A 144 22.98 -21.91 8.64
CA ALA A 144 24.20 -21.21 8.98
C ALA A 144 24.34 -19.96 8.11
N VAL A 145 24.81 -18.87 8.71
CA VAL A 145 25.05 -17.59 8.03
C VAL A 145 26.53 -17.27 8.20
N ASN A 146 27.26 -17.08 7.10
CA ASN A 146 28.70 -16.82 7.12
C ASN A 146 29.52 -17.84 7.94
N GLY A 147 29.06 -19.10 7.98
CA GLY A 147 29.69 -20.18 8.74
C GLY A 147 29.25 -20.30 10.21
N GLU A 148 28.49 -19.33 10.72
CA GLU A 148 27.93 -19.37 12.08
C GLU A 148 26.56 -20.05 12.08
N ALA A 149 26.37 -21.04 12.96
CA ALA A 149 25.10 -21.75 13.08
C ALA A 149 24.03 -20.85 13.71
N VAL A 150 22.84 -20.84 13.12
CA VAL A 150 21.68 -20.11 13.66
C VAL A 150 20.85 -21.05 14.53
N ASP A 151 20.51 -20.60 15.74
CA ASP A 151 19.56 -21.30 16.59
C ASP A 151 18.13 -21.13 16.04
N LEU A 152 17.57 -22.23 15.54
CA LEU A 152 16.23 -22.29 14.97
C LEU A 152 15.11 -22.36 16.02
N ALA A 153 15.46 -22.61 17.29
CA ALA A 153 14.50 -22.65 18.40
C ALA A 153 14.36 -21.28 19.10
N ALA A 154 15.23 -20.32 18.80
CA ALA A 154 15.21 -19.00 19.41
C ALA A 154 13.92 -18.25 19.04
N PRO A 155 13.26 -17.57 20.00
CA PRO A 155 12.11 -16.73 19.71
C PRO A 155 12.52 -15.59 18.78
N PRO A 156 11.65 -15.15 17.85
CA PRO A 156 11.98 -14.07 16.93
C PRO A 156 12.34 -12.81 17.73
N PRO A 157 13.35 -12.03 17.30
CA PRO A 157 13.74 -10.81 17.98
C PRO A 157 12.53 -9.90 18.09
N ALA A 158 12.35 -9.27 19.26
CA ALA A 158 11.25 -8.36 19.51
C ALA A 158 11.24 -7.26 18.43
N GLN A 159 10.30 -7.35 17.51
CA GLN A 159 10.18 -6.42 16.41
C GLN A 159 9.65 -5.11 17.00
N GLY A 160 10.57 -4.25 17.44
CA GLY A 160 10.22 -2.92 17.92
C GLY A 160 9.41 -2.22 16.83
N ARG A 161 8.17 -1.85 17.13
CA ARG A 161 7.43 -0.88 16.31
C ARG A 161 8.29 0.38 16.29
N GLY A 162 9.05 0.56 15.22
CA GLY A 162 9.80 1.78 14.98
C GLY A 162 8.81 2.96 15.01
N ALA A 163 8.90 3.76 16.06
CA ALA A 163 8.33 5.10 16.09
C ALA A 163 9.13 5.96 15.11
N GLY A 164 8.83 5.82 13.82
CA GLY A 164 9.43 6.60 12.74
C GLY A 164 8.85 8.02 12.70
N GLY A 165 9.13 8.83 13.72
CA GLY A 165 9.00 10.28 13.67
C GLY A 165 10.14 10.86 12.83
N GLY A 166 10.05 10.72 11.52
CA GLY A 166 10.98 11.37 10.58
C GLY A 166 10.59 12.82 10.36
N GLN A 167 11.24 13.75 11.08
CA GLN A 167 11.24 15.17 10.75
C GLN A 167 11.85 15.36 9.34
N PRO A 168 11.20 16.04 8.39
CA PRO A 168 11.83 16.34 7.11
C PRO A 168 13.00 17.32 7.30
N PRO A 169 14.09 17.19 6.52
CA PRO A 169 15.21 18.12 6.57
C PRO A 169 14.79 19.52 6.12
N ALA A 170 15.42 20.53 6.73
CA ALA A 170 15.24 21.96 6.50
C ALA A 170 15.70 22.40 5.09
#